data_AF-A0AAW9QVF1-F1
#
_entry.id   AF-A0AAW9QVF1-F1
#
_cell.length_a   1.000
_cell.length_b   1.000
_cell.length_c   1.000
_cell.angle_alpha   90.00
_cell.angle_beta   90.00
_cell.angle_gamma   90.00
#
_symmetry.space_group_name_H-M   'P 1'
#
loop_
_entity.id
_entity.type
_entity.pdbx_description
1 polymer ?
#
loop_
_entity_poly.entity_id
_entity_poly.type
_entity_poly.pdbx_seq_one_letter_code
_entity_poly.pdbx_strand_id
1 'polypeptide(L)' 'MAFFRQYIIPLLTILVFFVALFATSARIFLPSDLAAPAPIEEPIGSIELPVFYG' A
#
# COMPACT_ATOMS: atom_id res chain seq x y z
N MET A 1 -26.22 1.88 -31.64
CA MET A 1 -24.94 1.44 -31.04
C MET A 1 -24.19 2.54 -30.26
N ALA A 2 -24.78 3.73 -30.05
CA ALA A 2 -24.17 4.81 -29.25
C ALA A 2 -24.67 4.84 -27.79
N PHE A 3 -25.97 4.61 -27.57
CA PHE A 3 -26.62 4.67 -26.25
C PHE A 3 -25.91 3.83 -25.16
N PHE A 4 -25.62 2.56 -25.45
CA PHE A 4 -24.91 1.69 -24.51
C PHE A 4 -23.54 2.27 -24.12
N ARG A 5 -22.74 2.68 -25.11
CA ARG A 5 -21.40 3.21 -24.86
C ARG A 5 -21.40 4.60 -24.22
N GLN A 6 -22.47 5.37 -24.41
CA GLN A 6 -22.52 6.77 -23.99
C GLN A 6 -23.19 6.95 -22.62
N TYR A 7 -23.93 5.96 -22.14
CA TYR A 7 -24.56 5.99 -20.81
C TYR A 7 -24.11 4.85 -19.91
N ILE A 8 -24.03 3.61 -20.42
CA ILE A 8 -23.68 2.44 -19.60
C ILE A 8 -22.18 2.46 -19.29
N ILE A 9 -21.31 2.70 -20.29
CA ILE A 9 -19.86 2.76 -20.06
C ILE A 9 -19.50 3.86 -19.05
N PRO A 10 -19.96 5.13 -19.17
CA PRO A 10 -19.60 6.16 -18.21
C PRO A 10 -20.11 5.87 -16.80
N LEU A 11 -21.31 5.30 -16.67
CA LEU A 11 -21.85 4.88 -15.38
C LEU A 11 -21.00 3.78 -14.75
N LEU A 12 -20.63 2.75 -15.52
CA LEU A 12 -19.76 1.67 -15.05
C LEU A 12 -18.37 2.19 -14.66
N THR A 13 -17.79 3.12 -15.42
CA THR A 13 -16.50 3.73 -15.07
C THR A 13 -16.56 4.40 -13.70
N ILE A 14 -17.61 5.17 -13.43
CA ILE A 14 -17.80 5.84 -12.14
C ILE A 14 -18.04 4.81 -11.03
N LEU A 15 -18.85 3.78 -11.27
CA LEU A 15 -19.13 2.72 -10.31
C LEU A 15 -17.84 1.97 -9.92
N VAL A 16 -17.07 1.53 -10.92
CA VAL A 16 -15.79 0.84 -10.71
C VAL A 16 -14.78 1.76 -10.04
N PHE A 17 -14.74 3.05 -10.39
CA PHE A 17 -13.90 4.03 -9.72
C PHE A 17 -14.21 4.11 -8.22
N PHE A 18 -15.49 4.22 -7.83
CA PHE A 18 -15.86 4.25 -6.42
C PHE A 18 -15.53 2.95 -5.69
N VAL A 19 -15.76 1.81 -6.33
CA VAL A 19 -15.39 0.50 -5.75
C VAL A 19 -13.89 0.40 -5.57
N ALA A 20 -13.09 0.79 -6.57
CA ALA A 20 -11.63 0.77 -6.50
C ALA A 20 -11.10 1.74 -5.43
N LEU A 21 -11.65 2.95 -5.36
CA LEU A 21 -11.32 3.95 -4.35
C LEU A 21 -11.63 3.42 -2.95
N PHE A 22 -12.82 2.85 -2.74
CA PHE A 22 -13.22 2.27 -1.47
C PHE A 22 -12.35 1.06 -1.09
N ALA A 23 -12.16 0.12 -2.00
CA ALA A 23 -11.36 -1.09 -1.76
C ALA A 23 -9.90 -0.74 -1.40
N THR A 24 -9.30 0.20 -2.13
CA THR A 24 -7.93 0.65 -1.87
C THR A 24 -7.83 1.39 -0.53
N SER A 25 -8.80 2.24 -0.22
CA SER A 25 -8.83 2.96 1.06
C SER A 25 -9.02 2.00 2.23
N ALA A 26 -9.93 1.04 2.10
CA ALA A 26 -10.16 0.01 3.11
C ALA A 26 -8.92 -0.87 3.33
N ARG A 27 -8.21 -1.22 2.25
CA ARG A 27 -7.00 -2.05 2.29
C ARG A 27 -5.90 -1.49 3.19
N ILE A 28 -5.75 -0.16 3.26
CA ILE A 28 -4.76 0.50 4.14
C ILE A 28 -5.06 0.26 5.63
N PHE A 29 -6.33 0.11 5.98
CA PHE A 29 -6.76 -0.11 7.36
C PHE A 29 -6.89 -1.59 7.73
N LEU A 30 -6.54 -2.52 6.82
CA LEU A 30 -6.53 -3.94 7.18
C LEU A 30 -5.35 -4.21 8.15
N PRO A 31 -5.55 -5.06 9.19
CA PRO A 31 -4.48 -5.40 10.14
C PRO A 31 -3.20 -5.90 9.47
N SER A 32 -3.33 -6.59 8.33
CA SER A 32 -2.19 -7.06 7.55
C SER A 32 -1.37 -5.93 6.92
N ASP A 33 -1.98 -4.79 6.57
CA ASP A 33 -1.29 -3.65 5.96
C ASP A 33 -0.59 -2.79 7.03
N LEU A 34 -1.13 -2.77 8.26
CA LEU A 34 -0.54 -2.07 9.42
C LEU A 34 0.50 -2.90 10.19
N ALA A 35 0.58 -4.21 9.95
CA ALA A 35 1.52 -5.12 10.60
C ALA A 35 2.95 -5.04 10.03
N ALA A 36 3.18 -4.22 9.01
CA ALA A 36 4.53 -3.98 8.49
C ALA A 36 5.41 -3.39 9.61
N PRO A 37 6.51 -4.05 9.98
CA PRO A 37 7.42 -3.54 11.00
C PRO A 37 7.85 -2.12 10.65
N ALA A 38 7.74 -1.20 11.61
CA ALA A 38 8.29 0.14 11.44
C ALA A 38 9.78 0.01 11.06
N PRO A 39 10.30 0.83 10.13
CA PRO A 39 11.72 0.87 9.85
C PRO A 39 12.48 1.12 11.14
N ILE A 40 13.09 0.07 11.67
CA ILE A 40 14.06 0.18 12.74
C ILE A 40 15.37 0.51 12.05
N GLU A 41 15.90 1.70 12.31
CA GLU A 41 17.28 2.01 11.96
C GLU A 41 18.14 0.89 12.55
N GLU A 42 18.93 0.21 11.72
CA GLU A 42 19.98 -0.68 12.23
C GLU A 42 20.83 0.16 13.19
N PRO A 43 20.96 -0.21 14.47
CA PRO A 43 21.75 0.56 15.39
C PRO A 43 23.17 0.65 14.83
N ILE A 44 23.69 1.88 14.70
CA ILE A 44 25.05 2.21 14.23
C ILE A 44 26.15 1.56 15.10
N GLY A 45 25.79 0.71 16.08
CA GLY A 45 26.68 -0.02 16.97
C GLY A 45 26.97 -1.48 16.61
N SER A 46 26.50 -2.03 15.48
CA SER A 46 26.88 -3.39 15.02
C SER A 46 28.23 -3.45 14.29
N ILE A 47 28.97 -2.35 14.23
CA ILE A 47 30.37 -2.36 13.81
C ILE A 47 31.18 -3.04 14.92
N GLU A 48 31.39 -4.35 14.80
CA GLU A 48 32.40 -5.08 15.57
C GLU A 48 33.77 -4.44 15.30
N LEU A 49 34.19 -3.53 16.19
CA LEU A 49 35.56 -3.05 16.20
C LEU A 49 36.44 -4.26 16.57
N PRO A 50 37.46 -4.61 15.75
CA PRO A 50 38.32 -5.74 16.05
C PRO A 50 39.06 -5.46 17.36
N VAL A 51 38.71 -6.22 18.41
CA VAL A 51 39.39 -6.18 19.71
C VAL A 51 40.78 -6.78 19.53
N PHE A 52 41.76 -5.91 19.30
CA PHE A 52 43.18 -6.25 19.30
C PHE A 52 43.61 -6.45 20.76
N TYR A 53 43.67 -7.70 21.21
CA TYR A 53 44.23 -8.04 22.53
C TYR A 53 45.75 -7.81 22.51
N GLY A 54 46.21 -6.91 23.38
CA GLY A 54 47.62 -6.73 23.77
C GLY A 54 47.84 -7.15 25.21
#